data_AF-A0AAW7DUU6-F1
#
_entry.id   AF-A0AAW7DUU6-F1
#
_cell.length_a   1.000
_cell.length_b   1.000
_cell.length_c   1.000
_cell.angle_alpha   90.00
_cell.angle_beta   90.00
_cell.angle_gamma   90.00
#
_symmetry.space_group_name_H-M   'P 1'
#
loop_
_entity.id
_entity.type
_entity.pdbx_description
1 polymer ?
#
loop_
_entity_poly.entity_id
_entity_poly.type
_entity_poly.pdbx_seq_one_letter_code
_entity_poly.pdbx_strand_id
1 'polypeptide(L)'
;MIKPSPQSSRGPANGGALFTRRLPLLAFPILLTFLFVMGTAVSIAQKSHESRKLVKALYDEMKIKDEAQAEWGRLVLEQTTWTAHNRIEALAITDLKMRTPEPGEVIMVK
;
A
#
# COMPACT_ATOMS: atom_id res chain seq x y z
N MET A 1 -28.16 -70.87 -64.46
CA MET A 1 -27.12 -69.87 -64.82
C MET A 1 -27.08 -68.86 -63.68
N ILE A 2 -26.17 -69.09 -62.72
CA ILE A 2 -26.05 -68.34 -61.46
C ILE A 2 -25.09 -67.17 -61.71
N LYS A 3 -25.54 -65.95 -61.51
CA LYS A 3 -24.68 -64.75 -61.49
C LYS A 3 -24.23 -64.50 -60.05
N PRO A 4 -22.93 -64.46 -59.74
CA PRO A 4 -22.46 -63.89 -58.48
C PRO A 4 -21.89 -62.48 -58.68
N SER A 5 -21.67 -61.81 -57.54
CA SER A 5 -20.95 -60.55 -57.27
C SER A 5 -21.81 -59.27 -57.14
N PRO A 6 -21.37 -58.23 -56.37
CA PRO A 6 -20.13 -58.09 -55.58
C PRO A 6 -20.27 -57.51 -54.14
N GLN A 7 -19.29 -57.87 -53.31
CA GLN A 7 -18.49 -57.03 -52.41
C GLN A 7 -19.13 -55.92 -51.53
N SER A 8 -19.00 -56.17 -50.22
CA SER A 8 -18.54 -55.24 -49.18
C SER A 8 -18.05 -53.87 -49.67
N SER A 9 -18.73 -52.81 -49.24
CA SER A 9 -18.10 -51.50 -49.07
C SER A 9 -18.82 -50.69 -47.97
N ARG A 10 -18.10 -50.55 -46.86
CA ARG A 10 -18.03 -49.37 -45.97
C ARG A 10 -19.36 -48.82 -45.46
N GLY A 11 -19.69 -49.20 -44.22
CA GLY A 11 -20.62 -48.45 -43.39
C GLY A 11 -20.15 -47.01 -43.16
N PRO A 12 -21.06 -46.03 -43.10
CA PRO A 12 -20.69 -44.62 -42.98
C PRO A 12 -20.14 -44.32 -41.58
N ALA A 13 -18.86 -43.95 -41.53
CA ALA A 13 -18.27 -43.26 -40.39
C ALA A 13 -18.82 -41.84 -40.30
N ASN A 14 -19.99 -41.66 -39.67
CA ASN A 14 -20.59 -40.35 -39.44
C ASN A 14 -20.92 -40.14 -37.96
N GLY A 15 -19.88 -40.15 -37.12
CA GLY A 15 -19.95 -39.82 -35.69
C GLY A 15 -19.54 -38.37 -35.33
N GLY A 16 -19.20 -37.53 -36.32
CA GLY A 16 -18.57 -36.21 -36.05
C GLY A 16 -19.41 -34.96 -36.40
N ALA A 17 -20.60 -35.12 -36.98
CA ALA A 17 -21.29 -33.98 -37.64
C ALA A 17 -22.36 -33.26 -36.78
N LEU A 18 -22.61 -33.70 -35.54
CA LEU A 18 -23.70 -33.14 -34.72
C LEU A 18 -23.29 -31.97 -33.80
N PHE A 19 -21.99 -31.68 -33.64
CA PHE A 19 -21.52 -30.65 -32.70
C PHE A 19 -21.50 -29.23 -33.28
N THR A 20 -21.31 -29.07 -34.59
CA THR A 20 -21.00 -27.77 -35.21
C THR A 20 -22.20 -26.86 -35.50
N ARG A 21 -23.44 -27.30 -35.21
CA ARG A 21 -24.66 -26.57 -35.59
C ARG A 21 -25.31 -25.74 -34.47
N ARG A 22 -24.79 -25.73 -33.25
CA ARG A 22 -25.33 -24.94 -32.11
C ARG A 22 -24.49 -23.70 -31.70
N LEU A 23 -23.40 -23.41 -32.39
CA LEU A 23 -22.47 -22.32 -32.04
C LEU A 23 -23.00 -20.87 -32.13
N PRO A 24 -23.89 -20.45 -33.07
CA PRO A 24 -24.16 -19.02 -33.26
C PRO A 24 -24.97 -18.38 -32.14
N LEU A 25 -25.72 -19.18 -31.36
CA LEU A 25 -26.51 -18.66 -30.23
C LEU A 25 -25.65 -18.21 -29.05
N LEU A 26 -24.45 -18.79 -28.89
CA LEU A 26 -23.51 -18.42 -27.82
C LEU A 26 -22.50 -17.35 -28.26
N ALA A 27 -22.34 -17.09 -29.56
CA ALA A 27 -21.40 -16.09 -30.06
C ALA A 27 -21.75 -14.66 -29.58
N PHE A 28 -23.03 -14.32 -29.55
CA PHE A 28 -23.50 -13.00 -29.11
C PHE A 28 -23.17 -12.70 -27.63
N PRO A 29 -23.54 -13.54 -26.63
CA PRO A 29 -23.19 -13.28 -25.24
C PRO A 29 -21.68 -13.32 -24.97
N ILE A 30 -20.91 -14.12 -25.72
CA ILE A 30 -19.44 -14.15 -25.62
C ILE A 30 -18.83 -12.82 -26.07
N LEU A 31 -19.26 -12.30 -27.23
CA LEU A 31 -18.80 -11.01 -27.74
C LEU A 31 -19.14 -9.86 -26.77
N LEU A 32 -20.35 -9.88 -26.22
CA LEU A 32 -20.80 -8.88 -25.25
C LEU A 32 -19.93 -8.91 -23.98
N THR A 33 -19.66 -10.10 -23.45
CA THR A 33 -18.81 -10.26 -22.26
C THR A 33 -17.39 -9.80 -22.53
N PHE A 34 -16.85 -10.10 -23.71
CA PHE A 34 -15.52 -9.64 -24.11
C PHE A 34 -15.41 -8.12 -24.13
N LEU A 35 -16.38 -7.44 -24.72
CA LEU A 35 -16.44 -5.97 -24.73
C LEU A 35 -16.58 -5.41 -23.31
N PHE A 36 -17.37 -6.05 -22.46
CA PHE A 36 -17.55 -5.64 -21.07
C PHE A 36 -16.25 -5.76 -20.25
N VAL A 37 -15.50 -6.84 -20.45
CA VAL A 37 -14.18 -7.05 -19.82
C VAL A 37 -13.18 -6.00 -20.30
N MET A 38 -13.15 -5.68 -21.60
CA MET A 38 -12.29 -4.60 -22.12
C MET A 38 -12.65 -3.24 -21.54
N GLY A 39 -13.94 -2.91 -21.46
CA GLY A 39 -14.40 -1.68 -20.81
C GLY A 39 -13.97 -1.61 -19.35
N THR A 40 -14.11 -2.72 -18.62
CA THR A 40 -13.72 -2.81 -17.21
C THR A 40 -12.20 -2.67 -17.04
N ALA A 41 -11.39 -3.27 -17.91
CA ALA A 41 -9.94 -3.18 -17.86
C ALA A 41 -9.45 -1.72 -18.01
N VAL A 42 -9.98 -0.99 -18.99
CA VAL A 42 -9.66 0.43 -19.18
C VAL A 42 -10.14 1.27 -17.99
N SER A 43 -11.34 0.99 -17.50
CA SER A 43 -11.91 1.71 -16.34
C SER A 43 -11.06 1.53 -15.07
N ILE A 44 -10.56 0.31 -14.80
CA ILE A 44 -9.64 0.05 -13.69
C ILE A 44 -8.33 0.85 -13.84
N ALA A 45 -7.76 0.91 -15.05
CA ALA A 45 -6.55 1.68 -15.32
C ALA A 45 -6.76 3.18 -15.05
N GLN A 46 -7.90 3.73 -15.47
CA GLN A 46 -8.28 5.12 -15.19
C GLN A 46 -8.45 5.36 -13.68
N LYS A 47 -9.14 4.46 -12.96
CA LYS A 47 -9.29 4.55 -11.50
C LYS A 47 -7.96 4.47 -10.77
N SER A 48 -7.01 3.67 -11.25
CA SER A 48 -5.64 3.61 -10.72
C SER A 48 -4.89 4.93 -10.91
N HIS A 49 -5.05 5.58 -12.07
CA HIS A 49 -4.45 6.88 -12.34
C HIS A 49 -5.01 7.98 -11.43
N GLU A 50 -6.33 8.05 -11.30
CA GLU A 50 -7.00 8.98 -10.39
C GLU A 50 -6.61 8.71 -8.93
N SER A 51 -6.53 7.45 -8.51
CA SER A 51 -6.08 7.07 -7.16
C SER A 51 -4.70 7.65 -6.84
N ARG A 52 -3.72 7.50 -7.76
CA ARG A 52 -2.38 8.08 -7.58
C ARG A 52 -2.40 9.60 -7.47
N LYS A 53 -3.30 10.27 -8.19
CA LYS A 53 -3.44 11.73 -8.17
C LYS A 53 -4.05 12.22 -6.86
N LEU A 54 -5.11 11.58 -6.37
CA LEU A 54 -5.73 11.87 -5.08
C LEU A 54 -4.75 11.64 -3.93
N VAL A 55 -4.03 10.52 -3.97
CA VAL A 55 -3.01 10.19 -2.97
C VAL A 55 -1.88 11.21 -2.98
N LYS A 56 -1.41 11.64 -4.16
CA LYS A 56 -0.38 12.69 -4.26
C LYS A 56 -0.84 14.01 -3.64
N ALA A 57 -2.07 14.43 -3.92
CA ALA A 57 -2.61 15.67 -3.34
C ALA A 57 -2.69 15.62 -1.80
N LEU A 58 -3.02 14.45 -1.24
CA LEU A 58 -2.99 14.24 0.22
C LEU A 58 -1.57 14.35 0.78
N TYR A 59 -0.59 13.73 0.12
CA TYR A 59 0.81 13.77 0.54
C TYR A 59 1.41 15.18 0.45
N ASP A 60 1.02 15.99 -0.53
CA ASP A 60 1.49 17.37 -0.67
C ASP A 60 1.06 18.23 0.54
N GLU A 61 -0.17 18.09 1.04
CA GLU A 61 -0.64 18.80 2.25
C GLU A 61 -0.01 18.22 3.54
N MET A 62 0.18 16.90 3.61
CA MET A 62 0.85 16.24 4.73
C MET A 62 2.30 16.70 4.91
N LYS A 63 3.00 17.01 3.81
CA LYS A 63 4.40 17.42 3.84
C LYS A 63 4.66 18.63 4.75
N ILE A 64 3.75 19.60 4.77
CA ILE A 64 3.87 20.79 5.62
C ILE A 64 3.78 20.39 7.10
N LYS A 65 2.91 19.43 7.44
CA LYS A 65 2.78 18.92 8.80
C LYS A 65 4.01 18.12 9.23
N ASP A 66 4.59 17.35 8.32
CA ASP A 66 5.79 16.56 8.60
C ASP A 66 7.01 17.45 8.88
N GLU A 67 7.19 18.52 8.09
CA GLU A 67 8.24 19.52 8.31
C GLU A 67 8.08 20.22 9.68
N ALA A 68 6.87 20.67 10.00
CA ALA A 68 6.57 21.29 11.30
C ALA A 68 6.79 20.33 12.48
N GLN A 69 6.46 19.05 12.32
CA GLN A 69 6.66 18.04 13.37
C GLN A 69 8.15 17.73 13.58
N ALA A 70 8.96 17.77 12.53
CA ALA A 70 10.41 17.64 12.64
C ALA A 70 11.03 18.81 13.41
N GLU A 71 10.60 20.05 13.11
CA GLU A 71 11.05 21.24 13.85
C GLU A 71 10.62 21.18 15.32
N TRP A 72 9.39 20.80 15.60
CA TRP A 72 8.91 20.63 16.97
C TRP A 72 9.70 19.56 17.73
N GLY A 73 9.99 18.42 17.10
CA GLY A 73 10.83 17.37 17.69
C GLY A 73 12.23 17.88 18.03
N ARG A 74 12.83 18.71 17.17
CA ARG A 74 14.10 19.38 17.45
C ARG A 74 13.99 20.34 18.64
N LEU A 75 12.97 21.20 18.68
CA LEU A 75 12.76 22.13 19.80
C LEU A 75 12.54 21.39 21.13
N VAL A 76 11.83 20.26 21.13
CA VAL A 76 11.64 19.42 22.31
C VAL A 76 12.96 18.80 22.78
N LEU A 77 13.80 18.32 21.85
CA LEU A 77 15.14 17.82 22.19
C LEU A 77 16.04 18.93 22.77
N GLU A 78 15.93 20.15 22.24
CA GLU A 78 16.59 21.31 22.82
C GLU A 78 16.06 21.58 24.24
N GLN A 79 14.74 21.64 24.45
CA GLN A 79 14.11 21.94 25.75
C GLN A 79 14.34 20.86 26.83
N THR A 80 14.32 19.58 26.44
CA THR A 80 14.58 18.46 27.36
C THR A 80 16.00 18.51 27.92
N THR A 81 16.96 19.07 27.17
CA THR A 81 18.33 19.31 27.64
C THR A 81 18.37 20.37 28.75
N TRP A 82 17.61 21.47 28.61
CA TRP A 82 17.52 22.53 29.63
C TRP A 82 16.74 22.13 30.88
N THR A 83 15.72 21.28 30.75
CA THR A 83 14.91 20.78 31.87
C THR A 83 15.59 19.67 32.64
N ALA A 84 16.41 18.83 31.99
CA ALA A 84 17.27 17.87 32.68
C ALA A 84 18.25 18.58 33.62
N HIS A 85 18.87 19.68 33.18
CA HIS A 85 19.78 20.47 34.03
C HIS A 85 19.07 21.12 35.23
N ASN A 86 17.96 21.84 34.99
CA ASN A 86 17.16 22.47 36.06
C ASN A 86 16.66 21.45 37.10
N ARG A 87 16.27 20.24 36.66
CA ARG A 87 15.80 19.19 37.56
C ARG A 87 16.92 18.60 38.42
N ILE A 88 18.14 18.50 37.90
CA ILE A 88 19.31 18.04 38.67
C ILE A 88 19.70 19.11 39.70
N GLU A 89 19.65 20.39 39.35
CA GLU A 89 19.92 21.50 40.29
C GLU A 89 18.88 21.57 41.41
N ALA A 90 17.59 21.43 41.08
CA ALA A 90 16.53 21.33 42.07
C ALA A 90 16.73 20.13 43.01
N LEU A 91 16.98 18.93 42.47
CA LEU A 91 17.26 17.72 43.26
C LEU A 91 18.51 17.87 44.15
N ALA A 92 19.57 18.51 43.67
CA ALA A 92 20.78 18.79 44.44
C ALA A 92 20.54 19.74 45.63
N ILE A 93 19.65 20.72 45.47
CA ILE A 93 19.28 21.68 46.53
C ILE A 93 18.34 21.03 47.55
N THR A 94 17.30 20.30 47.11
CA THR A 94 16.31 19.70 48.02
C THR A 94 16.77 18.41 48.69
N ASP A 95 17.37 17.47 47.95
CA ASP A 95 17.74 16.15 48.52
C ASP A 95 19.14 16.16 49.15
N LEU A 96 20.07 16.95 48.62
CA LEU A 96 21.45 17.04 49.14
C LEU A 96 21.69 18.23 50.09
N LYS A 97 20.71 19.11 50.34
CA LYS A 97 20.86 20.33 51.17
C LYS A 97 22.08 21.18 50.80
N MET A 98 22.48 21.21 49.53
CA MET A 98 23.57 22.09 49.10
C MET A 98 23.10 23.55 49.11
N ARG A 99 23.60 24.34 50.08
CA ARG A 99 23.63 25.81 50.03
C ARG A 99 24.93 26.26 49.38
N THR A 100 24.88 27.30 48.55
CA THR A 100 26.09 28.02 48.13
C THR A 100 26.71 28.66 49.38
N PRO A 101 27.93 28.26 49.78
CA PRO A 101 28.56 28.79 50.99
C PRO A 101 28.87 30.28 50.82
N GLU A 102 28.62 31.08 51.86
CA GLU A 102 29.05 32.47 51.91
C GLU A 102 30.59 32.55 51.95
N PRO A 103 31.21 33.64 51.47
CA PRO A 103 32.67 33.76 51.32
C PRO A 103 33.49 33.55 52.61
N GLY A 104 32.85 33.47 53.78
CA GLY A 104 33.47 33.25 55.08
C GLY A 104 33.64 31.77 55.49
N GLU A 105 33.10 30.81 54.75
CA GLU A 105 33.09 29.37 55.14
C GLU A 105 34.03 28.49 54.28
N VAL A 106 34.82 29.08 53.38
CA VAL A 106 35.74 28.34 52.51
C VAL A 106 37.11 28.19 53.18
N ILE A 107 37.35 27.03 53.78
CA ILE A 107 38.69 26.59 54.20
C ILE A 107 39.34 25.76 53.09
N MET A 108 40.37 26.32 52.45
CA MET A 108 41.22 25.63 51.49
C MET A 108 42.19 24.74 52.25
N VAL A 109 42.03 23.43 52.12
CA VAL A 109 42.96 22.45 52.71
C VAL A 109 44.03 22.12 51.67
N LYS A 110 45.30 22.16 52.10
CA LYS A 110 46.50 21.95 51.28
C LYS A 110 46.74 20.49 50.93
#